data_AF-A0A845FCC9-F1
#
_entry.id   AF-A0A845FCC9-F1
#
_cell.length_a   1.000
_cell.length_b   1.000
_cell.length_c   1.000
_cell.angle_alpha   90.00
_cell.angle_beta   90.00
_cell.angle_gamma   90.00
#
_symmetry.space_group_name_H-M   'P 1'
#
loop_
_entity.id
_entity.type
_entity.pdbx_description
1 polymer ?
#
loop_
_entity_poly.entity_id
_entity_poly.type
_entity_poly.pdbx_seq_one_letter_code
_entity_poly.pdbx_strand_id
1 'polypeptide(L)' 'METTPFDYSDKKFSVYFEVADKKSTLEVLKKIAFIDKIEHLQYGFKVNIARQQIPEIVRYLSQESIAIYAVTPQK' A
#
# COMPACT_ATOMS: atom_id res chain seq x y z
N MET A 1 20.26 -11.64 -5.40
CA MET A 1 19.23 -12.18 -4.50
C MET A 1 18.96 -11.09 -3.47
N GLU A 2 17.86 -10.36 -3.62
CA GLU A 2 17.47 -9.26 -2.72
C GLU A 2 16.66 -9.86 -1.57
N THR A 3 17.30 -10.13 -0.44
CA THR A 3 16.74 -10.95 0.66
C THR A 3 16.58 -10.20 1.98
N THR A 4 16.77 -8.88 2.02
CA THR A 4 16.64 -8.12 3.27
C THR A 4 15.64 -6.97 3.19
N PRO A 5 15.01 -6.57 4.31
CA PRO A 5 14.21 -5.34 4.42
C PRO A 5 14.99 -4.05 4.09
N PHE A 6 16.32 -4.12 3.99
CA PHE A 6 17.21 -3.01 3.65
C PHE A 6 17.54 -2.92 2.16
N ASP A 7 16.96 -3.77 1.30
CA ASP A 7 16.98 -3.56 -0.14
C ASP A 7 16.00 -2.45 -0.52
N TYR A 8 16.47 -1.21 -0.34
CA TYR A 8 15.83 -0.03 -0.91
C TYR A 8 16.16 -0.01 -2.40
N SER A 9 15.22 -0.45 -3.22
CA SER A 9 15.32 -0.35 -4.67
C SER A 9 14.08 0.32 -5.24
N ASP A 10 14.20 0.90 -6.43
CA ASP A 10 13.04 1.46 -7.15
C ASP A 10 12.18 0.37 -7.81
N LYS A 11 12.48 -0.90 -7.54
CA LYS A 11 11.73 -2.04 -8.05
C LYS A 11 10.36 -2.09 -7.40
N LYS A 12 9.34 -1.74 -8.19
CA LYS A 12 7.95 -1.81 -7.77
C LYS A 12 7.42 -3.24 -7.84
N PHE A 13 6.60 -3.62 -6.87
CA PHE A 13 5.82 -4.84 -6.86
C PHE A 13 4.40 -4.56 -6.38
N SER A 14 3.50 -5.50 -6.66
CA SER A 14 2.10 -5.40 -6.28
C SER A 14 1.96 -5.69 -4.78
N VAL A 15 1.29 -4.80 -4.05
CA VAL A 15 0.97 -4.97 -2.63
C VAL A 15 -0.53 -4.75 -2.45
N TYR A 16 -1.19 -5.70 -1.78
CA TYR A 16 -2.59 -5.61 -1.40
C TYR A 16 -2.72 -5.11 0.03
N PHE A 17 -3.55 -4.08 0.21
CA PHE A 17 -3.96 -3.52 1.49
C PHE A 17 -5.43 -3.83 1.71
N GLU A 18 -5.73 -4.71 2.67
CA GLU A 18 -7.09 -4.97 3.14
C GLU A 18 -7.45 -3.99 4.25
N VAL A 19 -8.58 -3.30 4.11
CA VAL A 19 -8.93 -2.14 4.94
C VAL A 19 -10.41 -2.15 5.32
N ALA A 20 -10.74 -1.54 6.46
CA ALA A 20 -12.13 -1.40 6.90
C ALA A 20 -12.92 -0.37 6.09
N ASP A 21 -12.35 0.82 5.87
CA ASP A 21 -13.00 1.92 5.14
C ASP A 21 -12.33 2.13 3.78
N LYS A 22 -12.93 1.56 2.75
CA LYS A 22 -12.43 1.67 1.38
C LYS A 22 -12.53 3.10 0.83
N LYS A 23 -13.54 3.87 1.22
CA LYS A 23 -13.76 5.20 0.67
C LYS A 23 -12.67 6.14 1.15
N SER A 24 -12.44 6.20 2.46
CA SER A 24 -11.40 7.04 3.04
C SER A 24 -10.01 6.57 2.60
N THR A 25 -9.80 5.25 2.51
CA THR A 25 -8.53 4.69 1.99
C THR A 25 -8.24 5.17 0.57
N LEU A 26 -9.22 5.15 -0.33
CA LEU A 26 -9.02 5.60 -1.71
C LEU A 26 -8.59 7.08 -1.76
N GLU A 27 -9.21 7.92 -0.94
CA GLU A 27 -8.89 9.35 -0.87
C GLU A 27 -7.49 9.61 -0.29
N VAL A 28 -7.01 8.76 0.61
CA VAL A 28 -5.61 8.77 1.06
C VAL A 28 -4.67 8.33 -0.05
N LEU A 29 -4.93 7.18 -0.67
CA LEU A 29 -4.04 6.61 -1.69
C LEU A 29 -3.87 7.55 -2.90
N LYS A 30 -4.93 8.24 -3.33
CA LYS A 30 -4.87 9.23 -4.42
C LYS A 30 -3.96 10.43 -4.13
N LYS A 31 -3.70 10.75 -2.86
CA LYS A 31 -2.83 11.86 -2.44
C LYS A 31 -1.34 11.46 -2.40
N ILE A 32 -1.02 10.18 -2.53
CA ILE A 32 0.34 9.67 -2.41
C ILE A 32 1.01 9.66 -3.79
N ALA A 33 1.97 10.58 -3.98
CA ALA A 33 2.58 10.85 -5.28
C ALA A 33 3.33 9.65 -5.93
N PHE A 34 3.82 8.70 -5.13
CA PHE A 34 4.57 7.54 -5.65
C PHE A 34 3.69 6.35 -6.07
N ILE A 35 2.36 6.43 -5.86
CA ILE A 35 1.41 5.40 -6.27
C ILE A 35 0.93 5.71 -7.70
N ASP A 36 1.40 4.92 -8.66
CA ASP A 36 1.05 5.15 -10.07
C ASP A 36 -0.34 4.57 -10.43
N LYS A 37 -0.70 3.44 -9.82
CA LYS A 37 -1.93 2.70 -10.13
C LYS A 37 -2.54 2.13 -8.85
N ILE A 38 -3.85 2.34 -8.73
CA ILE A 38 -4.68 1.79 -7.66
C ILE A 38 -5.70 0.86 -8.31
N GLU A 39 -5.68 -0.42 -7.94
CA GLU A 39 -6.67 -1.40 -8.37
C GLU A 39 -7.62 -1.72 -7.22
N HIS A 40 -8.92 -1.67 -7.50
CA HIS A 40 -9.97 -1.91 -6.52
C HIS A 40 -10.23 -3.42 -6.41
N LEU A 41 -10.10 -3.96 -5.21
CA LEU A 41 -10.47 -5.34 -4.89
C LEU A 41 -11.63 -5.35 -3.88
N GLN A 42 -12.21 -6.52 -3.61
CA GLN A 42 -13.42 -6.63 -2.79
C GLN A 42 -13.29 -5.91 -1.44
N TYR A 43 -12.20 -6.16 -0.71
CA TYR A 43 -11.99 -5.65 0.66
C TYR A 43 -10.84 -4.64 0.77
N GLY A 44 -10.37 -4.09 -0.34
CA GLY A 44 -9.25 -3.16 -0.29
C GLY A 44 -8.69 -2.78 -1.64
N PHE A 45 -7.38 -2.52 -1.66
CA PHE A 45 -6.69 -1.98 -2.84
C PHE A 45 -5.37 -2.67 -3.09
N LYS A 46 -5.07 -2.90 -4.37
CA LYS A 46 -3.76 -3.32 -4.82
C LYS A 46 -3.04 -2.11 -5.44
N VAL A 47 -1.81 -1.89 -5.02
CA VAL A 47 -0.95 -0.79 -5.49
C VAL A 47 0.42 -1.31 -5.91
N ASN A 48 1.05 -0.64 -6.88
CA ASN A 48 2.40 -0.96 -7.31
C ASN A 48 3.39 0.02 -6.69
N ILE A 49 4.20 -0.47 -5.76
CA ILE A 49 5.10 0.34 -4.94
C ILE A 49 6.40 -0.39 -4.63
N ALA A 50 7.41 0.37 -4.25
CA ALA A 50 8.66 -0.18 -3.73
C ALA A 50 8.49 -0.63 -2.27
N ARG A 51 9.36 -1.54 -1.80
CA ARG A 51 9.20 -2.21 -0.49
C ARG A 51 9.20 -1.20 0.65
N GLN A 52 10.11 -0.23 0.55
CA GLN A 52 10.29 0.86 1.49
C GLN A 52 9.11 1.83 1.58
N GLN A 53 8.20 1.82 0.60
CA GLN A 53 7.03 2.70 0.58
C GLN A 53 5.83 2.10 1.33
N ILE A 54 5.85 0.80 1.62
CA ILE A 54 4.77 0.14 2.38
C ILE A 54 4.55 0.80 3.75
N PRO A 55 5.58 1.04 4.59
CA PRO A 55 5.39 1.69 5.89
C PRO A 55 4.80 3.10 5.79
N GLU A 56 5.14 3.87 4.74
CA GLU A 56 4.57 5.20 4.52
C GLU A 56 3.07 5.14 4.25
N ILE A 57 2.60 4.18 3.44
CA ILE A 57 1.15 3.98 3.22
C ILE A 57 0.46 3.60 4.53
N VAL A 58 1.03 2.65 5.30
CA VAL A 58 0.48 2.24 6.59
C VAL A 58 0.37 3.44 7.53
N ARG A 59 1.38 4.30 7.57
CA ARG A 59 1.39 5.53 8.36
C ARG A 59 0.26 6.48 7.95
N TYR A 60 0.10 6.76 6.65
CA TYR A 60 -0.96 7.65 6.16
C TYR A 60 -2.36 7.13 6.49
N LEU A 61 -2.61 5.84 6.29
CA LEU A 61 -3.90 5.23 6.62
C LEU A 61 -4.18 5.27 8.13
N SER A 62 -3.15 5.03 8.94
CA SER A 62 -3.27 5.08 10.41
C SER A 62 -3.57 6.50 10.91
N GLN A 63 -3.02 7.53 10.28
CA GLN A 63 -3.30 8.94 10.63
C GLN A 63 -4.78 9.30 10.42
N GLU A 64 -5.43 8.69 9.44
CA GLU A 64 -6.86 8.85 9.18
C GLU A 64 -7.73 7.86 9.98
N SER A 65 -7.15 7.17 10.97
CA SER A 65 -7.84 6.15 11.78
C SER A 65 -8.45 4.99 10.96
N ILE A 66 -7.85 4.67 9.81
CA ILE A 66 -8.29 3.57 8.95
C ILE A 66 -7.67 2.27 9.46
N ALA A 67 -8.51 1.31 9.85
CA ALA A 67 -8.05 -0.03 10.21
C ALA A 67 -7.53 -0.80 8.98
N ILE A 68 -6.34 -1.38 9.11
CA ILE A 68 -5.68 -2.21 8.11
C ILE A 68 -5.68 -3.65 8.64
N TYR A 69 -6.34 -4.56 7.94
CA TYR A 69 -6.45 -5.97 8.35
C TYR A 69 -5.31 -6.82 7.81
N ALA A 70 -4.79 -6.49 6.63
CA ALA A 70 -3.70 -7.22 6.01
C ALA A 70 -2.90 -6.33 5.05
N VAL A 71 -1.59 -6.58 4.99
CA VAL A 71 -0.69 -6.04 3.97
C VAL A 71 0.07 -7.21 3.36
N THR A 72 -0.27 -7.60 2.14
CA THR A 72 0.28 -8.81 1.51
C THR A 72 0.88 -8.52 0.14
N PRO A 73 2.12 -8.96 -0.15
CA PRO A 73 2.66 -8.96 -1.50
C PRO A 73 1.77 -9.82 -2.41
N GLN A 74 1.44 -9.30 -3.59
CA GLN A 74 0.72 -10.03 -4.63
C GLN A 74 1.74 -10.50 -5.67
N LYS A 75 1.68 -11.78 -6.04
CA LYS A 75 2.56 -12.39 -7.04
C LYS A 75 2.23 -11.94 -8.45
#